data_AF-T1BMA9-F1
#
_entry.id   AF-T1BMA9-F1
#
_cell.length_a   1.000
_cell.length_b   1.000
_cell.length_c   1.000
_cell.angle_alpha   90.00
_cell.angle_beta   90.00
_cell.angle_gamma   90.00
#
_symmetry.space_group_name_H-M   'P 1'
#
loop_
_entity.id
_entity.type
_entity.pdbx_description
1 polymer ?
#
loop_
_entity_poly.entity_id
_entity_poly.type
_entity_poly.pdbx_seq_one_letter_code
_entity_poly.pdbx_strand_id
1 'polypeptide(L)'
;TIDMHHRMFHPSMLVIPLGSTVRFPNRDKYLHNVFSVTLGSQFDLGLQGYGQVGQHTFTQPGLVLINCNVHPSMQATVLVVASPYIARPAANGQFTLSNLPLGPGTLTVWQPRAGTLTRHIDLPLTTPLVLRVVVTQPRLLPHARMSTVFPDQGQP
;
A
#
# COMPACT_ATOMS: atom_id res chain seq x y z
N THR A 1 5.02 8.33 2.45
CA THR A 1 4.66 8.18 3.87
C THR A 1 3.41 7.34 3.99
N ILE A 2 3.30 6.53 5.04
CA ILE A 2 2.10 5.79 5.44
C ILE A 2 1.86 6.09 6.93
N ASP A 3 0.85 6.90 7.24
CA ASP A 3 0.54 7.31 8.61
C ASP A 3 -0.20 6.20 9.37
N MET A 4 0.12 6.01 10.65
CA MET A 4 -0.70 5.20 11.56
C MET A 4 -1.68 6.12 12.28
N HIS A 5 -2.96 6.02 11.92
CA HIS A 5 -4.02 6.83 12.52
C HIS A 5 -5.36 6.09 12.52
N HIS A 6 -6.22 6.34 13.51
CA HIS A 6 -7.50 5.65 13.72
C HIS A 6 -7.40 4.10 13.73
N ARG A 7 -6.27 3.55 14.21
CA ARG A 7 -5.94 2.11 14.14
C ARG A 7 -5.98 1.59 12.70
N MET A 8 -5.42 2.36 11.77
CA MET A 8 -5.29 2.05 10.35
C MET A 8 -3.97 2.60 9.81
N PHE A 9 -3.47 1.97 8.74
CA PHE A 9 -2.40 2.52 7.93
C PHE A 9 -2.99 3.33 6.78
N HIS A 10 -2.52 4.56 6.58
CA HIS A 10 -3.04 5.46 5.56
C HIS A 10 -1.93 6.16 4.76
N PRO A 11 -1.92 6.05 3.42
CA PRO A 11 -2.83 5.23 2.63
C PRO A 11 -2.60 3.73 2.90
N SER A 12 -3.66 2.91 2.76
CA SER A 12 -3.57 1.45 2.90
C SER A 12 -2.86 0.79 1.71
N MET A 13 -2.56 1.55 0.66
CA MET A 13 -1.83 1.11 -0.51
C MET A 13 -0.91 2.22 -0.99
N LEU A 14 0.32 1.87 -1.34
CA LEU A 14 1.31 2.78 -1.88
C LEU A 14 2.10 2.09 -3.00
N VAL A 15 2.36 2.78 -4.09
CA VAL A 15 3.28 2.32 -5.14
C VAL A 15 4.51 3.20 -5.10
N ILE A 16 5.70 2.60 -5.03
CA ILE A 16 6.98 3.32 -4.90
C ILE A 16 8.03 2.76 -5.86
N PRO A 17 8.97 3.59 -6.34
CA PRO A 17 10.16 3.09 -7.02
C PRO A 17 11.06 2.27 -6.07
N LEU A 18 11.80 1.31 -6.62
CA LEU A 18 12.87 0.60 -5.93
C LEU A 18 13.87 1.59 -5.30
N GLY A 19 14.32 1.29 -4.09
CA GLY A 19 15.23 2.14 -3.31
C GLY A 19 14.53 3.24 -2.51
N SER A 20 13.20 3.39 -2.64
CA SER A 20 12.46 4.38 -1.87
C SER A 20 12.42 4.05 -0.37
N THR A 21 12.52 5.09 0.47
CA THR A 21 12.28 4.99 1.92
C THR A 21 10.85 5.44 2.24
N VAL A 22 10.07 4.56 2.88
CA VAL A 22 8.75 4.92 3.40
C VAL A 22 8.86 5.24 4.89
N ARG A 23 8.28 6.39 5.27
CA ARG A 23 8.12 6.81 6.66
C ARG A 23 6.76 6.39 7.20
N PHE A 24 6.73 5.96 8.45
CA PHE A 24 5.55 5.50 9.19
C PHE A 24 5.36 6.30 10.48
N PRO A 25 4.85 7.54 10.43
CA PRO A 25 4.61 8.32 11.63
C PRO A 25 3.38 7.78 12.39
N ASN A 26 3.52 7.62 13.71
CA ASN A 26 2.39 7.34 14.57
C ASN A 26 1.66 8.62 14.97
N ARG A 27 0.42 8.77 14.51
CA ARG A 27 -0.48 9.88 14.88
C ARG A 27 -1.60 9.46 15.82
N ASP A 28 -1.59 8.22 16.27
CA ASP A 28 -2.49 7.71 17.30
C ASP A 28 -1.86 7.77 18.68
N LYS A 29 -2.71 7.89 19.71
CA LYS A 29 -2.30 7.76 21.11
C LYS A 29 -1.95 6.31 21.53
N TYR A 30 -2.14 5.35 20.63
CA TYR A 30 -1.90 3.93 20.86
C TYR A 30 -0.50 3.53 20.37
N LEU A 31 0.09 2.52 21.00
CA LEU A 31 1.28 1.86 20.45
C LEU A 31 0.90 1.11 19.18
N HIS A 32 1.72 1.25 18.15
CA HIS A 32 1.60 0.51 16.90
C HIS A 32 2.92 -0.14 16.54
N ASN A 33 2.87 -1.16 15.71
CA ASN A 33 4.04 -1.80 15.16
C ASN A 33 3.95 -1.77 13.63
N VAL A 34 5.10 -1.80 12.97
CA VAL A 34 5.21 -1.84 11.51
C VAL A 34 6.19 -2.94 11.15
N PHE A 35 5.67 -4.02 10.57
CA PHE A 35 6.48 -5.14 10.16
C PHE A 35 5.97 -5.77 8.86
N SER A 36 6.84 -6.52 8.21
CA SER A 36 6.55 -7.33 7.03
C SER A 36 7.18 -8.71 7.19
N VAL A 37 6.45 -9.73 6.76
CA VAL A 37 6.93 -11.12 6.63
C VAL A 37 6.97 -11.56 5.16
N THR A 38 6.75 -10.64 4.21
CA THR A 38 6.87 -10.93 2.78
C THR A 38 8.30 -11.38 2.46
N LEU A 39 8.44 -12.57 1.85
CA LEU A 39 9.75 -13.11 1.45
C LEU A 39 10.49 -12.12 0.55
N GLY A 40 11.74 -11.81 0.91
CA GLY A 40 12.58 -10.84 0.18
C GLY A 40 12.42 -9.39 0.66
N SER A 41 11.42 -9.10 1.50
CA SER A 41 11.21 -7.76 2.08
C SER A 41 10.69 -7.87 3.52
N GLN A 42 11.32 -8.72 4.32
CA GLN A 42 11.03 -8.85 5.75
C GLN A 42 11.71 -7.73 6.54
N PHE A 43 10.99 -7.17 7.52
CA PHE A 43 11.52 -6.21 8.48
C PHE A 43 10.56 -6.06 9.66
N ASP A 44 11.06 -5.50 10.77
CA ASP A 44 10.26 -5.10 11.93
C ASP A 44 10.85 -3.80 12.50
N LEU A 45 10.01 -2.78 12.66
CA LEU A 45 10.39 -1.47 13.21
C LEU A 45 10.11 -1.34 14.71
N GLY A 46 9.67 -2.42 15.37
CA GLY A 46 9.30 -2.44 16.78
C GLY A 46 8.02 -1.66 17.09
N LEU A 47 7.71 -1.53 18.38
CA LEU A 47 6.59 -0.72 18.84
C LEU A 47 6.94 0.76 18.76
N GLN A 48 5.99 1.55 18.28
CA GLN A 48 6.11 2.99 18.03
C GLN A 48 5.03 3.73 18.81
N GLY A 49 5.45 4.63 19.69
CA GLY A 49 4.57 5.54 20.44
C GLY A 49 4.13 6.75 19.62
N TYR A 50 3.19 7.53 20.18
CA TYR A 50 2.72 8.76 19.56
C TYR A 50 3.88 9.68 19.16
N GLY A 51 3.84 10.19 17.92
CA GLY A 51 4.85 11.10 17.37
C GLY A 51 6.14 10.42 16.88
N GLN A 52 6.38 9.15 17.20
CA GLN A 52 7.52 8.41 16.67
C GLN A 52 7.33 8.10 15.18
N VAL A 53 8.45 8.02 14.45
CA VAL A 53 8.45 7.81 13.00
C VAL A 53 9.43 6.71 12.62
N GLY A 54 8.90 5.51 12.38
CA GLY A 54 9.64 4.42 11.75
C GLY A 54 9.93 4.70 10.29
N GLN A 55 11.01 4.12 9.76
CA GLN A 55 11.37 4.23 8.35
C GLN A 55 11.91 2.90 7.85
N HIS A 56 11.58 2.54 6.62
CA HIS A 56 12.14 1.37 5.95
C HIS A 56 12.43 1.69 4.48
N THR A 57 13.60 1.25 4.00
CA THR A 57 14.04 1.40 2.60
C THR A 57 13.81 0.10 1.87
N PHE A 58 13.05 0.17 0.77
CA PHE A 58 12.66 -1.01 -0.01
C PHE A 58 13.66 -1.28 -1.11
N THR A 59 14.43 -2.36 -0.99
CA THR A 59 15.55 -2.69 -1.90
C THR A 59 15.26 -3.86 -2.84
N GLN A 60 14.06 -4.45 -2.76
CA GLN A 60 13.61 -5.50 -3.68
C GLN A 60 12.28 -5.13 -4.33
N PRO A 61 12.12 -5.38 -5.65
CA PRO A 61 10.84 -5.15 -6.33
C PRO A 61 9.82 -6.22 -5.89
N GLY A 62 8.55 -5.85 -5.87
CA GLY A 62 7.46 -6.77 -5.54
C GLY A 62 6.41 -6.18 -4.61
N LEU A 63 5.44 -7.02 -4.27
CA LEU A 63 4.34 -6.67 -3.37
C LEU A 63 4.73 -6.96 -1.93
N VAL A 64 4.73 -5.94 -1.07
CA VAL A 64 5.07 -6.06 0.35
C VAL A 64 3.84 -5.80 1.21
N LEU A 65 3.54 -6.74 2.11
CA LEU A 65 2.44 -6.63 3.06
C LEU A 65 2.95 -6.06 4.38
N ILE A 66 2.38 -4.93 4.79
CA ILE A 66 2.72 -4.24 6.03
C ILE A 66 1.63 -4.51 7.05
N ASN A 67 2.02 -4.94 8.25
CA ASN A 67 1.11 -5.34 9.32
C ASN A 67 1.48 -4.64 10.64
N CYS A 68 0.55 -4.70 11.61
CA CYS A 68 0.76 -4.28 12.99
C CYS A 68 0.45 -5.44 13.94
N ASN A 69 1.37 -5.76 14.85
CA ASN A 69 1.18 -6.85 15.81
C ASN A 69 0.16 -6.50 16.91
N VAL A 70 -0.03 -5.21 17.21
CA VAL A 70 -0.97 -4.74 18.25
C VAL A 70 -2.42 -4.78 17.76
N HIS A 71 -2.64 -4.46 16.49
CA HIS A 71 -3.96 -4.37 15.88
C HIS A 71 -4.01 -5.24 14.61
N PRO A 72 -4.47 -6.50 14.69
CA PRO A 72 -4.41 -7.44 13.56
C PRO A 72 -5.15 -6.99 12.28
N SER A 73 -6.11 -6.06 12.42
CA SER A 73 -6.82 -5.46 11.29
C SER A 73 -6.04 -4.36 10.57
N MET A 74 -4.94 -3.85 11.13
CA MET A 74 -4.10 -2.84 10.50
C MET A 74 -3.19 -3.49 9.47
N GLN A 75 -3.53 -3.27 8.20
CA GLN A 75 -2.77 -3.78 7.07
C GLN A 75 -2.61 -2.68 6.01
N ALA A 76 -1.44 -2.65 5.38
CA ALA A 76 -1.21 -1.88 4.16
C ALA A 76 -0.43 -2.71 3.15
N THR A 77 -0.40 -2.23 1.92
CA THR A 77 0.37 -2.85 0.85
C THR A 77 1.27 -1.83 0.18
N VAL A 78 2.53 -2.19 0.00
CA VAL A 78 3.50 -1.40 -0.76
C VAL A 78 3.87 -2.19 -2.01
N LEU A 79 3.58 -1.66 -3.19
CA LEU A 79 4.08 -2.20 -4.45
C LEU A 79 5.37 -1.48 -4.84
N VAL A 80 6.48 -2.21 -4.78
CA VAL A 80 7.80 -1.71 -5.18
C VAL A 80 8.02 -2.02 -6.65
N VAL A 81 8.16 -0.99 -7.48
CA VAL A 81 8.34 -1.11 -8.93
C VAL A 81 9.72 -0.64 -9.36
N ALA A 82 10.29 -1.26 -10.40
CA ALA A 82 11.57 -0.85 -10.95
C ALA A 82 11.50 0.49 -11.73
N SER A 83 10.32 0.86 -12.19
CA SER A 83 10.09 2.08 -12.97
C SER A 83 9.93 3.32 -12.06
N PRO A 84 10.55 4.46 -12.38
CA PRO A 84 10.27 5.72 -11.71
C PRO A 84 8.94 6.35 -12.17
N TYR A 85 8.35 5.85 -13.26
CA TYR A 85 7.10 6.38 -13.83
C TYR A 85 5.89 5.69 -13.19
N ILE A 86 5.20 6.43 -12.33
CA ILE A 86 4.06 5.93 -11.55
C ILE A 86 2.93 6.96 -11.63
N ALA A 87 1.71 6.48 -11.88
CA ALA A 87 0.50 7.27 -11.78
C ALA A 87 -0.56 6.52 -10.99
N ARG A 88 -1.31 7.25 -10.17
CA ARG A 88 -2.55 6.77 -9.57
C ARG A 88 -3.71 7.29 -10.39
N PRO A 89 -4.58 6.43 -10.95
CA PRO A 89 -5.77 6.90 -11.62
C PRO A 89 -6.66 7.72 -10.68
N ALA A 90 -7.26 8.78 -11.22
CA ALA A 90 -8.31 9.54 -10.56
C ALA A 90 -9.56 8.67 -10.35
N ALA A 91 -10.53 9.17 -9.57
CA ALA A 91 -11.78 8.45 -9.28
C ALA A 91 -12.59 8.12 -10.55
N ASN A 92 -12.45 8.93 -11.61
CA ASN A 92 -13.05 8.70 -12.93
C ASN A 92 -12.24 7.74 -13.82
N GLY A 93 -11.14 7.17 -13.32
CA GLY A 93 -10.26 6.25 -14.05
C GLY A 93 -9.22 6.92 -14.95
N GLN A 94 -9.21 8.24 -15.08
CA GLN A 94 -8.20 8.93 -15.89
C GLN A 94 -6.84 8.95 -15.19
N PHE A 95 -5.78 8.85 -15.98
CA PHE A 95 -4.40 8.96 -15.54
C PHE A 95 -3.54 9.56 -16.64
N THR A 96 -2.43 10.19 -16.25
CA THR A 96 -1.44 10.71 -17.17
C THR A 96 -0.06 10.31 -16.68
N LEU A 97 0.77 9.83 -17.60
CA LEU A 97 2.20 9.62 -17.40
C LEU A 97 2.92 10.52 -18.41
N SER A 98 3.69 11.49 -17.92
CA SER A 98 4.44 12.44 -18.73
C SER A 98 5.94 12.13 -18.71
N ASN A 99 6.67 12.66 -19.68
CA ASN A 99 8.14 12.54 -19.78
C ASN A 99 8.62 11.07 -19.86
N LEU A 100 7.85 10.23 -20.55
CA LEU A 100 8.22 8.85 -20.81
C LEU A 100 9.27 8.76 -21.94
N PRO A 101 10.22 7.80 -21.88
CA PRO A 101 11.13 7.52 -22.99
C PRO A 101 10.35 7.08 -24.24
N LEU A 102 10.82 7.49 -25.42
CA LEU A 102 10.22 7.06 -26.69
C LEU A 102 10.59 5.59 -27.01
N GLY A 103 9.74 4.93 -27.78
CA GLY A 103 9.92 3.55 -28.20
C GLY A 103 9.15 2.51 -27.37
N PRO A 104 9.50 1.22 -27.49
CA PRO A 104 8.76 0.13 -26.89
C PRO A 104 8.89 0.12 -25.37
N GLY A 105 7.78 -0.16 -24.69
CA GLY A 105 7.70 -0.23 -23.25
C GLY A 105 6.60 -1.18 -22.77
N THR A 106 6.55 -1.34 -21.45
CA THR A 106 5.54 -2.16 -20.80
C THR A 106 4.81 -1.33 -19.76
N LEU A 107 3.51 -1.15 -19.95
CA LEU A 107 2.63 -0.54 -18.96
C LEU A 107 2.06 -1.62 -18.04
N THR A 108 2.27 -1.43 -16.74
CA THR A 108 1.75 -2.31 -15.70
C THR A 108 0.67 -1.57 -14.92
N VAL A 109 -0.52 -2.15 -14.87
CA VAL A 109 -1.62 -1.68 -14.03
C VAL A 109 -1.83 -2.68 -12.91
N TRP A 110 -1.77 -2.21 -11.67
CA TRP A 110 -2.00 -3.06 -10.51
C TRP A 110 -3.19 -2.57 -9.70
N GLN A 111 -4.05 -3.51 -9.31
CA GLN A 111 -5.14 -3.28 -8.36
C GLN A 111 -5.22 -4.51 -7.45
N PRO A 112 -5.25 -4.37 -6.11
CA PRO A 112 -5.08 -5.51 -5.20
C PRO A 112 -6.05 -6.68 -5.41
N ARG A 113 -7.25 -6.41 -5.90
CA ARG A 113 -8.34 -7.38 -6.12
C ARG A 113 -8.48 -7.82 -7.59
N ALA A 114 -7.71 -7.24 -8.50
CA ALA A 114 -7.63 -7.61 -9.90
C ALA A 114 -6.27 -8.24 -10.25
N GLY A 115 -5.28 -8.09 -9.37
CA GLY A 115 -3.90 -8.45 -9.65
C GLY A 115 -3.23 -7.45 -10.60
N THR A 116 -2.32 -7.97 -11.41
CA THR A 116 -1.50 -7.19 -12.33
C THR A 116 -1.97 -7.43 -13.77
N LEU A 117 -2.24 -6.34 -14.48
CA LEU A 117 -2.45 -6.31 -15.92
C LEU A 117 -1.22 -5.69 -16.59
N THR A 118 -0.71 -6.34 -17.63
CA THR A 118 0.45 -5.86 -18.38
C THR A 118 0.06 -5.59 -19.83
N ARG A 119 0.50 -4.47 -20.39
CA ARG A 119 0.27 -4.08 -21.78
C ARG A 119 1.55 -3.58 -22.44
N HIS A 120 1.94 -4.19 -23.55
CA HIS A 120 2.97 -3.64 -24.42
C HIS A 120 2.46 -2.36 -25.08
N ILE A 121 3.31 -1.33 -25.07
CA ILE A 121 3.06 -0.02 -25.68
C ILE A 121 4.28 0.40 -26.50
N ASP A 122 4.07 1.25 -27.49
CA ASP A 122 5.13 1.93 -28.23
C ASP A 122 4.83 3.43 -28.20
N LEU A 123 5.82 4.23 -27.80
CA LEU A 123 5.66 5.66 -27.52
C LEU A 123 6.25 6.53 -28.64
N PRO A 124 5.56 7.61 -29.06
CA PRO A 124 4.37 8.16 -28.43
C PRO A 124 3.08 7.42 -28.84
N LEU A 125 2.09 7.41 -27.94
CA LEU A 125 0.76 6.94 -28.31
C LEU A 125 0.08 7.95 -29.24
N THR A 126 -0.46 7.48 -30.36
CA THR A 126 -1.23 8.30 -31.31
C THR A 126 -2.71 8.39 -30.94
N THR A 127 -3.20 7.48 -30.09
CA THR A 127 -4.57 7.46 -29.59
C THR A 127 -4.59 7.25 -28.07
N PRO A 128 -5.59 7.77 -27.34
CA PRO A 128 -5.76 7.47 -25.93
C PRO A 128 -5.85 5.97 -25.66
N LEU A 129 -5.06 5.49 -24.69
CA LEU A 129 -5.08 4.09 -24.26
C LEU A 129 -6.24 3.85 -23.30
N VAL A 130 -7.07 2.85 -23.60
CA VAL A 130 -8.13 2.37 -22.70
C VAL A 130 -7.78 0.98 -22.19
N LEU A 131 -7.80 0.81 -20.87
CA LEU A 131 -7.52 -0.46 -20.20
C LEU A 131 -8.73 -0.85 -19.36
N ARG A 132 -9.13 -2.12 -19.45
CA ARG A 132 -10.18 -2.69 -18.61
C ARG A 132 -9.54 -3.51 -17.49
N VAL A 133 -9.72 -3.05 -16.25
CA VAL A 133 -9.32 -3.79 -15.05
C VAL A 133 -10.54 -4.50 -14.49
N VAL A 134 -10.56 -5.83 -14.54
CA VAL A 134 -11.64 -6.64 -13.98
C VAL A 134 -11.27 -7.03 -12.55
N VAL A 135 -12.04 -6.55 -11.59
CA VAL A 135 -11.87 -6.91 -10.18
C VAL A 135 -12.52 -8.27 -9.96
N THR A 136 -11.71 -9.29 -9.66
CA THR A 136 -12.16 -10.68 -9.52
C THR A 136 -12.25 -11.13 -8.07
N GLN A 137 -11.52 -10.48 -7.17
CA GLN A 137 -11.51 -10.84 -5.74
C GLN A 137 -12.53 -10.02 -4.93
N PRO A 138 -13.23 -10.66 -3.98
CA PRO A 138 -14.17 -9.97 -3.10
C PRO A 138 -13.45 -8.92 -2.25
N ARG A 139 -14.18 -7.89 -1.83
CA ARG A 139 -13.67 -6.98 -0.81
C ARG A 139 -13.60 -7.76 0.50
N LEU A 140 -12.40 -7.97 1.03
CA LEU A 140 -12.28 -8.40 2.41
C LEU A 140 -12.88 -7.30 3.29
N LEU A 141 -14.03 -7.60 3.89
CA LEU A 141 -14.60 -6.73 4.90
C LEU A 141 -13.65 -6.76 6.10
N PRO A 142 -13.41 -5.63 6.78
CA PRO A 142 -12.82 -5.68 8.11
C PRO A 142 -13.63 -6.72 8.89
N HIS A 143 -12.96 -7.62 9.63
CA HIS A 143 -13.67 -8.44 10.60
C HIS A 143 -14.56 -7.49 11.40
N ALA A 144 -15.88 -7.74 11.36
CA ALA A 144 -16.83 -6.95 12.09
C ALA A 144 -16.28 -6.84 13.51
N ARG A 145 -16.15 -5.62 14.02
CA ARG A 145 -15.85 -5.42 15.44
C ARG A 145 -16.89 -6.26 16.17
N MET A 146 -16.51 -7.38 16.77
CA MET A 146 -17.25 -7.88 17.91
C MET A 146 -17.08 -6.79 18.95
N SER A 147 -17.99 -5.81 18.94
CA SER A 147 -18.30 -5.02 20.11
C SER A 147 -18.98 -5.98 21.08
N THR A 148 -18.21 -6.93 21.62
CA THR A 148 -18.47 -7.43 22.95
C THR A 148 -18.19 -6.23 23.85
N VAL A 149 -19.25 -5.48 24.11
CA VAL A 149 -19.40 -4.71 25.34
C VAL A 149 -19.06 -5.70 26.45
N PHE A 150 -17.86 -5.61 27.00
CA PHE A 150 -17.60 -6.24 28.29
C PHE A 150 -18.39 -5.39 29.31
N PRO A 151 -19.35 -5.95 30.04
CA PRO A 151 -19.96 -5.21 31.14
C PRO A 151 -18.86 -4.88 32.13
N ASP A 152 -18.84 -3.61 32.52
CA ASP A 152 -17.95 -3.04 33.52
C ASP A 152 -18.01 -3.90 34.79
N GLN A 153 -17.01 -4.77 34.99
CA GLN A 153 -16.84 -5.50 36.24
C GLN A 153 -16.11 -4.52 37.15
N GLY A 154 -16.88 -3.89 38.04
CA GLY A 154 -16.40 -2.92 39.01
C GLY A 154 -15.12 -3.37 39.70
N GLN A 155 -14.16 -2.45 39.77
CA GLN A 155 -13.02 -2.59 40.65
C GLN A 155 -13.46 -2.42 42.12
N PRO A 156 -12.84 -3.14 43.07
CA PRO A 156 -13.00 -2.87 44.50
C PRO A 156 -12.40 -1.52 44.91
#